data_AF-A0A972TZC6-F1
#
_entry.id   AF-A0A972TZC6-F1
#
_cell.length_a   1.000
_cell.length_b   1.000
_cell.length_c   1.000
_cell.angle_alpha   90.00
_cell.angle_beta   90.00
_cell.angle_gamma   90.00
#
_symmetry.space_group_name_H-M   'P 1'
#
loop_
_entity.id
_entity.type
_entity.pdbx_description
1 polymer ?
#
loop_
_entity_poly.entity_id
_entity_poly.type
_entity_poly.pdbx_seq_one_letter_code
_entity_poly.pdbx_strand_id
1 'polypeptide(L)' 'MFDYFLGKVSNDLAIDLGTANTLVCMKGKGVVLSEPSVVAVHRDLS' A
#
# COMPACT_ATOMS: atom_id res chain seq x y z
N MET A 1 -1.18 4.86 28.60
CA MET A 1 -0.70 6.25 28.42
C MET A 1 0.15 6.38 27.15
N PHE A 2 1.10 5.47 26.90
CA PHE A 2 1.95 5.48 25.71
C PHE A 2 1.21 5.10 24.41
N ASP A 3 0.24 4.18 24.48
CA ASP A 3 -0.55 3.71 23.32
C ASP A 3 -1.41 4.80 22.67
N TYR A 4 -1.81 5.83 23.43
CA TYR A 4 -2.57 6.97 22.90
C TYR A 4 -1.73 7.86 21.97
N PHE A 5 -0.43 7.99 22.27
CA PHE A 5 0.50 8.75 21.44
C PHE A 5 0.92 7.96 20.19
N LEU A 6 1.15 6.65 20.33
CA LEU A 6 1.44 5.76 19.19
C LEU A 6 0.25 5.63 18.23
N GLY A 7 -0.98 5.58 18.77
CA GLY A 7 -2.20 5.49 17.96
C GLY A 7 -2.49 6.73 17.10
N LYS A 8 -1.91 7.89 17.42
CA LYS A 8 -2.03 9.12 16.60
C LYS A 8 -1.02 9.22 15.45
N VAL A 9 -0.05 8.30 15.38
CA VAL A 9 0.92 8.17 14.28
C VAL A 9 0.58 6.95 13.41
N SER A 10 -0.69 6.54 13.36
CA SER A 10 -1.13 5.57 12.36
C SER A 10 -1.10 6.24 10.99
N ASN A 11 -0.35 5.67 10.04
CA ASN A 11 -0.44 6.11 8.64
C ASN A 11 -1.78 5.60 8.08
N ASP A 12 -2.76 6.49 8.00
CA ASP A 12 -4.04 6.19 7.35
C ASP A 12 -3.79 6.02 5.84
N LEU A 13 -3.88 4.76 5.38
CA LEU A 13 -3.70 4.39 3.97
C LEU A 13 -5.00 3.89 3.35
N ALA A 14 -5.25 4.30 2.11
CA ALA A 14 -6.24 3.70 1.23
C ALA A 14 -5.50 3.01 0.07
N ILE A 15 -5.94 1.81 -0.30
CA ILE A 15 -5.32 1.00 -1.34
C ILE A 15 -6.37 0.68 -2.39
N ASP A 16 -6.07 1.01 -3.65
CA ASP A 16 -6.86 0.59 -4.81
C ASP A 16 -6.08 -0.51 -5.56
N LEU A 17 -6.71 -1.67 -5.66
CA LEU A 17 -6.13 -2.87 -6.27
C LEU A 17 -6.76 -3.09 -7.65
N GLY A 18 -6.45 -2.19 -8.57
CA GLY A 18 -6.86 -2.30 -9.96
C GLY A 18 -6.15 -3.46 -10.66
N THR A 19 -6.77 -3.97 -11.72
CA THR A 19 -6.21 -5.07 -12.54
C THR A 19 -4.90 -4.69 -13.22
N ALA A 20 -4.76 -3.43 -13.63
CA ALA A 20 -3.55 -2.92 -14.28
C ALA A 20 -2.59 -2.22 -13.31
N ASN A 21 -3.12 -1.51 -12.31
CA ASN A 21 -2.34 -0.68 -11.41
C ASN A 21 -2.80 -0.82 -9.95
N THR A 22 -1.82 -0.76 -9.05
CA THR A 22 -2.03 -0.64 -7.62
C THR A 22 -1.68 0.79 -7.21
N LEU A 23 -2.64 1.47 -6.58
CA LEU A 23 -2.46 2.82 -6.07
C LEU A 23 -2.51 2.78 -4.53
N VAL A 24 -1.62 3.51 -3.88
CA VAL A 24 -1.69 3.74 -2.44
C VAL A 24 -1.82 5.22 -2.18
N CYS A 25 -2.80 5.59 -1.38
CA CYS A 25 -3.05 6.97 -0.95
C CYS A 25 -2.83 7.09 0.55
N MET A 26 -2.24 8.21 0.98
CA MET A 26 -2.12 8.55 2.39
C MET A 26 -2.96 9.78 2.70
N LYS A 27 -3.72 9.71 3.80
CA LYS A 27 -4.54 10.84 4.26
C LYS A 27 -3.67 12.10 4.43
N GLY A 28 -4.08 13.18 3.78
CA GLY A 28 -3.35 14.46 3.80
C GLY A 28 -2.12 14.54 2.88
N LYS A 29 -1.74 13.47 2.19
CA LYS A 29 -0.64 13.48 1.20
C LYS A 29 -1.07 13.11 -0.23
N GLY A 30 -2.24 12.49 -0.39
CA GLY A 30 -2.72 12.05 -1.72
C GLY A 30 -2.07 10.72 -2.14
N VAL A 31 -1.94 10.49 -3.44
CA VAL A 31 -1.33 9.27 -4.01
C VAL A 31 0.17 9.27 -3.69
N VAL A 32 0.63 8.22 -3.00
CA VAL A 32 2.04 8.03 -2.60
C VAL A 32 2.70 6.86 -3.31
N LEU A 33 1.94 5.98 -3.97
CA LEU A 33 2.44 4.89 -4.82
C LEU A 33 1.49 4.69 -6.01
N SER A 34 2.05 4.44 -7.19
CA SER A 34 1.31 4.16 -8.43
C SER A 34 2.12 3.19 -9.29
N GLU A 35 1.97 1.90 -9.05
CA GLU A 35 2.76 0.85 -9.71
C GLU A 35 1.86 -0.09 -10.53
N PRO A 36 2.40 -0.81 -11.53
CA PRO A 36 1.67 -1.89 -12.21
C PRO A 36 1.31 -3.02 -11.24
N SER A 37 0.09 -3.57 -11.36
CA SER A 37 -0.40 -4.70 -10.55
C SER A 37 0.14 -6.04 -11.07
N VAL A 38 1.47 -6.21 -11.04
CA VAL A 38 2.15 -7.38 -11.59
C VAL A 38 3.18 -7.93 -10.61
N VAL A 39 3.43 -9.23 -10.69
CA VAL A 39 4.50 -9.90 -9.95
C VAL A 39 5.22 -10.87 -10.88
N ALA A 40 6.54 -10.90 -10.80
CA ALA A 40 7.35 -11.91 -11.48
C ALA A 40 7.27 -13.22 -10.70
N VAL A 41 6.85 -14.30 -11.36
CA VAL A 41 6.79 -15.64 -10.77
C VAL A 41 7.84 -16.52 -11.43
N HIS A 42 8.78 -17.02 -10.63
CA HIS A 42 9.68 -18.08 -11.07
C HIS A 42 8.98 -19.43 -10.89
N ARG A 43 8.95 -20.26 -11.93
CA ARG A 43 8.42 -21.62 -11.87
C ARG A 43 9.59 -22.58 -12.01
N ASP A 44 9.90 -23.28 -10.92
CA ASP A 44 10.79 -24.44 -10.99
C ASP A 44 10.05 -25.53 -11.77
N LEU A 45 10.54 -25.83 -12.97
CA LEU A 45 10.09 -26.99 -13.72
C LEU A 45 10.76 -28.21 -13.10
N SER A 46 9.96 -29.04 -12.43
CA SER A 46 10.37 -30.34 -11.86
C SER A 46 10.84 -31.32 -12.92
#